data_AF-H1PRA4-F1
#
_entry.id   AF-H1PRA4-F1
#
_cell.length_a   1.000
_cell.length_b   1.000
_cell.length_c   1.000
_cell.angle_alpha   90.00
_cell.angle_beta   90.00
_cell.angle_gamma   90.00
#
_symmetry.space_group_name_H-M   'P 1'
#
loop_
_entity.id
_entity.type
_entity.pdbx_description
1 polymer ?
#
loop_
_entity_poly.entity_id
_entity_poly.type
_entity_poly.pdbx_seq_one_letter_code
_entity_poly.pdbx_strand_id
1 'polypeptide(L)'
;MCKEYSRYDKNLKLSVVKTYLKSNVSAEMLAKEYGVKSDTQILDWIKKYKKLGERAFDRRRISKNVILKKIKTASTEKNISIKKENKYLRMENEYLKKLYILQLEESNTEL
;
A
#
# COMPACT_ATOMS: atom_id res chain seq x y z
N MET A 1 -29.09 -5.19 -4.06
CA MET A 1 -28.13 -6.15 -4.64
C MET A 1 -26.77 -5.48 -4.76
N CYS A 2 -25.74 -5.96 -4.08
CA CYS A 2 -24.39 -5.39 -4.13
C CYS A 2 -23.76 -5.67 -5.50
N LYS A 3 -23.34 -4.62 -6.22
CA LYS A 3 -22.72 -4.73 -7.54
C LYS A 3 -21.32 -5.33 -7.39
N GLU A 4 -21.17 -6.60 -7.76
CA GLU A 4 -19.88 -7.28 -7.78
C GLU A 4 -18.98 -6.66 -8.86
N TYR A 5 -17.80 -6.15 -8.51
CA TYR A 5 -16.88 -5.58 -9.50
C TYR A 5 -16.16 -6.71 -10.23
N SER A 6 -16.70 -7.13 -11.38
CA SER A 6 -16.06 -8.14 -12.21
C SER A 6 -14.69 -7.62 -12.69
N ARG A 7 -13.63 -8.33 -12.31
CA ARG A 7 -12.27 -7.99 -12.70
C ARG A 7 -12.00 -8.56 -14.08
N TYR A 8 -12.23 -7.75 -15.12
CA TYR A 8 -11.91 -8.18 -16.48
C TYR A 8 -10.40 -8.37 -16.68
N ASP A 9 -10.05 -9.45 -17.37
CA ASP A 9 -8.68 -9.79 -17.72
C ASP A 9 -8.07 -8.84 -18.73
N LYS A 10 -6.72 -8.76 -18.71
CA LYS A 10 -5.96 -7.91 -19.64
C LYS A 10 -6.29 -8.23 -21.10
N ASN A 11 -6.37 -9.52 -21.43
CA ASN A 11 -6.59 -9.98 -22.79
C ASN A 11 -7.99 -9.58 -23.30
N LEU A 12 -9.00 -9.69 -22.45
CA LEU A 12 -10.37 -9.28 -22.78
C LEU A 12 -10.45 -7.76 -23.01
N LYS A 13 -9.80 -6.96 -22.17
CA LYS A 13 -9.76 -5.50 -22.38
C LYS A 13 -9.07 -5.13 -23.70
N LEU A 14 -7.98 -5.82 -24.02
CA LEU A 14 -7.26 -5.61 -25.27
C LEU A 14 -8.08 -6.03 -26.48
N SER A 15 -8.79 -7.16 -26.44
CA SER A 15 -9.63 -7.60 -27.56
C SER A 15 -10.75 -6.59 -27.81
N VAL A 16 -11.47 -6.16 -26.77
CA VAL A 16 -12.55 -5.18 -26.87
C VAL A 16 -12.06 -3.87 -27.50
N VAL A 17 -10.93 -3.34 -27.02
CA VAL A 17 -10.39 -2.07 -27.55
C VAL A 17 -9.88 -2.25 -28.99
N LYS A 18 -9.22 -3.37 -29.32
CA LYS A 18 -8.75 -3.64 -30.68
C LYS A 18 -9.92 -3.80 -31.65
N THR A 19 -11.00 -4.46 -31.24
CA THR A 19 -12.24 -4.59 -32.04
C THR A 19 -12.87 -3.22 -32.26
N TYR A 20 -12.99 -2.39 -31.22
CA TYR A 20 -13.51 -1.03 -31.34
C TYR A 20 -12.67 -0.14 -32.28
N LEU A 21 -11.35 -0.30 -32.30
CA LEU A 21 -10.48 0.50 -33.18
C LEU A 21 -10.46 0.00 -34.64
N LYS A 22 -10.76 -1.28 -34.87
CA LYS A 22 -10.79 -1.89 -36.21
C LYS A 22 -12.16 -1.83 -36.88
N SER A 23 -13.23 -1.87 -36.09
CA SER A 23 -14.61 -1.94 -36.56
C SER A 23 -15.35 -0.65 -36.19
N ASN A 24 -16.36 -0.28 -36.96
CA ASN A 24 -17.17 0.92 -36.69
C ASN A 24 -18.35 0.60 -35.75
N VAL A 25 -18.10 -0.24 -34.73
CA VAL A 25 -19.12 -0.76 -33.80
C VAL A 25 -19.22 0.16 -32.58
N SER A 26 -20.44 0.39 -32.10
CA SER A 26 -20.67 1.23 -30.93
C SER A 26 -20.16 0.55 -29.64
N ALA A 27 -19.76 1.35 -28.65
CA ALA A 27 -19.34 0.84 -27.35
C ALA A 27 -20.46 0.06 -26.64
N GLU A 28 -21.72 0.39 -26.88
CA GLU A 28 -22.88 -0.32 -26.33
C GLU A 28 -23.01 -1.74 -26.89
N MET A 29 -22.83 -1.91 -28.21
CA MET A 29 -22.87 -3.22 -28.85
C MET A 29 -21.75 -4.11 -28.33
N LEU A 30 -20.52 -3.59 -28.23
CA LEU A 30 -19.40 -4.33 -27.66
C LEU A 30 -19.61 -4.68 -26.19
N ALA A 31 -20.29 -3.81 -25.42
CA ALA A 31 -20.61 -4.11 -24.03
C ALA A 31 -21.53 -5.32 -23.91
N LYS A 32 -22.54 -5.42 -24.78
CA LYS A 32 -23.44 -6.59 -24.83
C LYS A 32 -22.71 -7.84 -25.32
N GLU A 33 -21.92 -7.74 -26.38
CA GLU A 33 -21.20 -8.86 -26.99
C GLU A 33 -20.14 -9.47 -26.04
N TYR A 34 -19.34 -8.62 -25.38
CA TYR A 34 -18.27 -9.05 -24.49
C TYR A 34 -18.70 -9.16 -23.01
N GLY A 35 -19.99 -8.99 -22.70
CA GLY A 35 -20.53 -9.07 -21.33
C GLY A 35 -19.97 -8.00 -20.39
N VAL A 36 -19.62 -6.82 -20.92
CA VAL A 36 -19.16 -5.68 -20.11
C VAL A 36 -20.36 -4.94 -19.56
N LYS A 37 -20.34 -4.66 -18.26
CA LYS A 37 -21.48 -4.05 -17.53
C LYS A 37 -21.90 -2.67 -18.03
N SER A 38 -21.01 -1.92 -18.66
CA SER A 38 -21.32 -0.60 -19.22
C SER A 38 -20.40 -0.26 -20.38
N ASP A 39 -20.98 0.37 -21.39
CA ASP A 39 -20.32 1.07 -22.49
C ASP A 39 -19.31 2.13 -22.01
N THR A 40 -19.60 2.87 -20.93
CA THR A 40 -18.68 3.85 -20.33
C THR A 40 -17.36 3.21 -19.90
N GLN A 41 -17.40 1.95 -19.42
CA GLN A 41 -16.22 1.19 -19.04
C GLN A 41 -15.33 0.86 -20.24
N ILE A 42 -15.94 0.60 -21.40
CA ILE A 42 -15.25 0.38 -22.67
C ILE A 42 -14.60 1.68 -23.15
N LEU A 43 -15.33 2.81 -23.09
CA LEU A 43 -14.79 4.13 -23.45
C LEU A 43 -13.58 4.49 -22.59
N ASP A 44 -13.62 4.18 -21.29
CA ASP A 44 -12.48 4.38 -20.39
C ASP A 44 -11.28 3.47 -20.73
N TRP A 45 -11.52 2.24 -21.17
CA TRP A 45 -10.45 1.36 -21.65
C TRP A 45 -9.81 1.92 -22.92
N ILE A 46 -10.62 2.43 -23.86
CA ILE A 46 -10.12 3.06 -25.09
C ILE A 46 -9.30 4.31 -24.76
N LYS A 47 -9.77 5.17 -23.86
CA LYS A 47 -9.02 6.36 -23.41
C LYS A 47 -7.66 5.98 -22.81
N LYS A 48 -7.64 4.96 -21.95
CA LYS A 48 -6.39 4.46 -21.33
C LYS A 48 -5.44 3.86 -22.38
N TYR A 49 -5.98 3.10 -23.33
CA TYR A 49 -5.20 2.52 -24.43
C TYR A 49 -4.60 3.60 -25.34
N LYS A 50 -5.35 4.66 -25.67
CA LYS A 50 -4.82 5.78 -26.46
C LYS A 50 -3.65 6.50 -25.77
N LYS A 51 -3.64 6.55 -24.43
CA LYS A 51 -2.58 7.21 -23.65
C LYS A 51 -1.34 6.34 -23.41
N LEU A 52 -1.54 5.05 -23.12
CA LEU A 52 -0.48 4.15 -22.62
C LEU A 52 -0.27 2.90 -23.49
N GLY A 53 -1.00 2.76 -24.60
CA GLY A 53 -0.98 1.56 -25.45
C GLY A 53 -1.40 0.31 -24.70
N GLU A 54 -0.81 -0.83 -25.03
CA GLU A 54 -1.11 -2.11 -24.37
C GLU A 54 -0.75 -2.13 -22.88
N ARG A 55 0.20 -1.29 -22.46
CA ARG A 55 0.62 -1.15 -21.06
C ARG A 55 -0.47 -0.56 -20.17
N ALA A 56 -1.50 0.05 -20.77
CA ALA A 56 -2.69 0.55 -20.07
C ALA A 56 -3.38 -0.50 -19.19
N PHE A 57 -3.25 -1.78 -19.56
CA PHE A 57 -3.90 -2.89 -18.89
C PHE A 57 -2.94 -3.81 -18.14
N ASP A 58 -1.66 -3.44 -18.07
CA ASP A 58 -0.70 -4.16 -17.24
C ASP A 58 -1.08 -4.01 -15.76
N ARG A 59 -1.09 -5.14 -15.04
CA ARG A 59 -1.15 -5.06 -13.58
C ARG A 59 0.11 -4.34 -13.14
N ARG A 60 -0.04 -3.20 -12.45
CA ARG A 60 1.05 -2.55 -11.72
C ARG A 60 1.62 -3.57 -10.74
N ARG A 61 2.68 -4.28 -11.15
CA ARG A 61 3.44 -5.16 -10.26
C ARG A 61 4.32 -4.21 -9.47
N ILE A 62 3.88 -3.87 -8.25
CA ILE A 62 4.76 -3.17 -7.32
C ILE A 62 5.97 -4.09 -7.14
N SER A 63 7.16 -3.59 -7.47
CA SER A 63 8.38 -4.38 -7.36
C SER A 63 8.54 -4.84 -5.91
N LYS A 64 8.89 -6.11 -5.71
CA LYS A 64 9.19 -6.66 -4.37
C LYS A 64 10.22 -5.77 -3.65
N ASN A 65 11.18 -5.21 -4.38
CA ASN A 65 12.20 -4.31 -3.81
C ASN A 65 11.60 -3.01 -3.26
N VAL A 66 10.55 -2.47 -3.87
CA VAL A 66 9.86 -1.26 -3.38
C VAL A 66 9.13 -1.56 -2.07
N ILE A 67 8.47 -2.72 -1.99
CA ILE A 67 7.77 -3.17 -0.78
C ILE A 67 8.79 -3.39 0.35
N LEU A 68 9.89 -4.11 0.07
CA LEU A 68 10.96 -4.37 1.03
C LEU A 68 11.63 -3.09 1.53
N LYS A 69 11.87 -2.11 0.64
CA LYS A 69 12.45 -0.82 1.03
C LYS A 69 11.53 -0.06 1.99
N LYS A 70 10.22 -0.03 1.72
CA LYS A 70 9.22 0.62 2.59
C LYS A 70 9.12 -0.05 3.98
N ILE A 71 9.21 -1.38 4.04
CA ILE A 71 9.21 -2.12 5.31
C ILE A 71 10.47 -1.81 6.12
N LYS A 72 11.65 -1.81 5.46
CA LYS A 72 12.92 -1.51 6.10
C LYS A 72 12.96 -0.10 6.69
N THR A 73 12.51 0.92 5.95
CA THR A 73 12.49 2.31 6.45
C THR A 73 11.58 2.44 7.68
N ALA A 74 10.37 1.88 7.61
CA ALA A 74 9.43 1.89 8.74
C ALA A 74 9.97 1.16 9.98
N SER A 75 10.67 0.04 9.82
CA SER A 75 11.33 -0.65 10.95
C SER A 75 12.49 0.15 11.53
N THR A 76 13.24 0.88 10.69
CA THR A 76 14.40 1.66 11.13
C THR A 76 13.96 2.85 11.97
N GLU A 77 12.94 3.58 11.52
CA GLU A 77 12.37 4.73 12.24
C GLU A 77 11.82 4.35 13.61
N LYS A 78 11.03 3.26 13.69
CA LYS A 78 10.53 2.72 14.96
C LYS A 78 11.66 2.31 15.90
N ASN A 79 12.65 1.59 15.38
CA ASN A 79 13.80 1.14 16.18
C ASN A 79 14.63 2.32 16.73
N ILE A 80 14.76 3.41 15.98
CA ILE A 80 15.45 4.62 16.45
C ILE A 80 14.69 5.25 17.62
N SER A 81 13.36 5.38 17.50
CA SER A 81 12.53 5.95 18.59
C SER A 81 12.58 5.09 19.84
N ILE A 82 12.40 3.77 19.69
CA ILE A 82 12.44 2.81 20.80
C ILE A 82 13.80 2.83 21.49
N LYS A 83 14.90 2.97 20.75
CA LYS A 83 16.25 3.06 21.33
C LYS A 83 16.44 4.33 22.18
N LYS A 84 15.86 5.46 21.75
CA LYS A 84 15.91 6.72 22.53
C LYS A 84 15.15 6.60 23.85
N GLU A 85 13.94 6.05 23.80
CA GLU A 85 13.12 5.81 24.99
C GLU A 85 13.81 4.85 25.96
N ASN A 86 14.36 3.73 25.46
CA ASN A 86 15.14 2.81 26.28
C ASN A 86 16.35 3.48 26.95
N LYS A 87 17.03 4.39 26.25
CA LYS A 87 18.14 5.15 26.84
C LYS A 87 17.65 6.04 27.98
N TYR A 88 16.53 6.73 27.80
CA TYR A 88 15.93 7.59 28.84
C TYR A 88 15.54 6.78 30.08
N LEU A 89 14.79 5.69 29.89
CA LEU A 89 14.37 4.79 30.97
C LEU A 89 15.56 4.20 31.73
N ARG A 90 16.67 3.89 31.04
CA ARG A 90 17.88 3.41 31.70
C ARG A 90 18.50 4.46 32.61
N MET A 91 18.56 5.73 32.17
CA MET A 91 19.07 6.83 33.00
C MET A 91 18.17 7.08 34.21
N GLU A 92 16.85 7.09 34.02
CA GLU A 92 15.89 7.26 35.11
C GLU A 92 15.99 6.13 36.14
N ASN A 93 16.04 4.88 35.69
CA ASN A 93 16.27 3.73 36.58
C ASN A 93 17.60 3.82 37.33
N GLU A 94 18.66 4.33 36.68
CA GLU A 94 19.96 4.52 37.34
C GLU A 94 19.87 5.59 38.44
N TYR A 95 19.18 6.70 38.16
CA TYR A 95 18.96 7.77 39.13
C TYR A 95 18.13 7.29 40.33
N LEU A 96 17.02 6.59 40.08
CA LEU A 96 16.16 6.06 41.15
C LEU A 96 16.91 5.06 42.03
N LYS A 97 17.76 4.21 41.44
CA LYS A 97 18.63 3.28 42.20
C LYS A 97 19.61 4.03 43.09
N LYS A 98 20.25 5.09 42.60
CA LYS A 98 21.17 5.93 43.39
C LYS A 98 20.45 6.63 44.54
N LEU A 99 19.25 7.15 44.31
CA LEU A 99 18.46 7.82 45.34
C LEU A 99 18.01 6.84 46.45
N TYR A 100 17.57 5.64 46.06
CA TYR A 100 17.18 4.60 47.02
C TYR A 100 18.32 4.19 47.95
N ILE A 101 19.55 4.12 47.42
CA ILE A 101 20.75 3.82 48.23
C ILE A 101 20.97 4.90 49.29
N LEU A 102 20.88 6.19 48.92
CA LEU A 102 21.08 7.30 49.85
C LEU A 102 20.08 7.30 51.01
N GLN A 103 18.81 7.00 50.72
CA GLN A 103 17.76 6.91 51.75
C GLN A 103 18.01 5.77 52.74
N LEU A 104 18.52 4.63 52.26
CA LEU A 104 18.89 3.51 53.12
C LEU A 104 20.09 3.87 54.01
N GLU A 105 21.08 4.57 53.47
CA GLU A 105 22.24 5.04 54.25
C GLU A 105 21.82 6.00 55.37
N GLU A 106 20.97 6.99 55.08
CA GLU A 106 20.41 7.92 56.09
C GLU A 106 19.66 7.17 57.20
N SER A 107 18.80 6.22 56.85
CA SER A 107 18.04 5.44 57.82
C SER A 107 18.89 4.50 58.69
N ASN A 108 20.05 4.06 58.19
CA ASN A 108 20.98 3.20 58.93
C ASN A 108 21.92 4.00 59.84
N THR A 109 22.09 5.30 59.61
CA THR A 109 22.91 6.19 60.44
C THR A 109 22.15 6.81 61.63
N GLU A 110 20.82 6.71 61.66
CA GLU A 110 19.95 7.22 62.73
C GLU A 110 19.63 6.18 63.83
N LEU A 111 20.34 5.04 63.86
CA LEU A 111 20.27 3.96 64.86
C LEU A 111 21.58 3.87 65.66
#